data_AF-R5A5V1-F1
#
_entry.id   AF-R5A5V1-F1
#
_cell.length_a   1.000
_cell.length_b   1.000
_cell.length_c   1.000
_cell.angle_alpha   90.00
_cell.angle_beta   90.00
_cell.angle_gamma   90.00
#
_symmetry.space_group_name_H-M   'P 1'
#
loop_
_entity.id
_entity.type
_entity.pdbx_description
1 polymer ?
#
loop_
_entity_poly.entity_id
_entity_poly.type
_entity_poly.pdbx_seq_one_letter_code
_entity_poly.pdbx_strand_id
1 'polypeptide(L)'
;MTFQEYFQQVKDRFMGADISNVADPTRIQINITGEAAGTFYVEIKGGKLSIEPYDYHDRDVEITISDQNFWKIVEKKLDPVAAFTFGKLKAQGDLGKALELKKLLK
;
A
#
# COMPACT_ATOMS: atom_id res chain seq x y z
N MET A 1 15.56 9.68 -4.60
CA MET A 1 14.55 10.59 -4.01
C MET A 1 14.44 10.29 -2.54
N THR A 2 14.08 11.27 -1.70
CA THR A 2 13.85 11.03 -0.26
C THR A 2 12.53 10.27 -0.05
N PHE A 3 12.38 9.63 1.11
CA PHE A 3 11.11 9.02 1.50
C PHE A 3 9.97 10.05 1.57
N GLN A 4 10.25 11.29 2.00
CA GLN A 4 9.23 12.33 2.09
C GLN A 4 8.68 12.70 0.70
N GLU A 5 9.55 12.89 -0.30
CA GLU A 5 9.13 13.14 -1.69
C GLU A 5 8.38 11.95 -2.29
N TYR A 6 8.84 10.73 -2.01
CA TYR A 6 8.17 9.50 -2.41
C TYR A 6 6.77 9.41 -1.82
N PHE A 7 6.65 9.62 -0.51
CA PHE A 7 5.39 9.57 0.22
C PHE A 7 4.40 10.62 -0.29
N GLN A 8 4.86 11.83 -0.60
CA GLN A 8 4.01 12.86 -1.19
C GLN A 8 3.43 12.41 -2.53
N GLN A 9 4.24 11.80 -3.41
CA GLN A 9 3.75 11.25 -4.68
C GLN A 9 2.72 10.13 -4.48
N VAL A 10 2.93 9.26 -3.48
CA VAL A 10 1.93 8.25 -3.10
C VAL A 10 0.63 8.95 -2.69
N LYS A 11 0.70 9.92 -1.77
CA LYS A 11 -0.49 10.63 -1.28
C LYS A 11 -1.25 11.31 -2.43
N ASP A 12 -0.56 12.03 -3.30
CA ASP A 12 -1.15 12.71 -4.46
C ASP A 12 -1.80 11.72 -5.43
N ARG A 13 -1.21 10.54 -5.63
CA ARG A 13 -1.75 9.51 -6.52
C ARG A 13 -3.06 8.89 -6.02
N PHE A 14 -3.21 8.78 -4.69
CA PHE A 14 -4.37 8.18 -4.04
C PHE A 14 -5.37 9.22 -3.51
N MET A 15 -5.08 10.51 -3.64
CA MET A 15 -6.04 11.57 -3.35
C MET A 15 -7.29 11.39 -4.21
N GLY A 16 -8.44 11.23 -3.56
CA GLY A 16 -9.72 11.01 -4.24
C GLY A 16 -9.89 9.61 -4.85
N ALA A 17 -9.08 8.63 -4.45
CA ALA A 17 -9.28 7.24 -4.87
C ALA A 17 -10.67 6.74 -4.46
N ASP A 18 -11.31 5.96 -5.35
CA ASP A 18 -12.59 5.31 -5.07
C ASP A 18 -12.39 4.21 -4.02
N ILE A 19 -12.96 4.40 -2.85
CA ILE A 19 -12.90 3.43 -1.76
C ILE A 19 -14.19 2.63 -1.57
N SER A 20 -15.21 2.87 -2.41
CA SER A 20 -16.52 2.24 -2.29
C SER A 20 -16.47 0.71 -2.41
N ASN A 21 -15.45 0.18 -3.07
CA ASN A 21 -15.26 -1.25 -3.28
C ASN A 21 -14.28 -1.91 -2.31
N VAL A 22 -13.80 -1.15 -1.31
CA VAL A 22 -12.79 -1.61 -0.36
C VAL A 22 -13.45 -1.88 0.98
N ALA A 23 -13.07 -2.98 1.63
CA ALA A 23 -13.65 -3.34 2.92
C ALA A 23 -13.38 -2.27 3.99
N ASP A 24 -14.36 -2.02 4.86
CA ASP A 24 -14.27 -1.11 6.01
C ASP A 24 -14.44 -1.91 7.32
N PRO A 25 -13.52 -1.79 8.30
CA PRO A 25 -12.24 -1.09 8.21
C PRO A 25 -11.20 -1.91 7.43
N THR A 26 -10.21 -1.25 6.84
CA THR A 26 -9.01 -1.90 6.29
C THR A 26 -7.77 -1.11 6.68
N ARG A 27 -6.77 -1.79 7.23
CA ARG A 27 -5.56 -1.19 7.82
C ARG A 27 -4.31 -1.88 7.31
N ILE A 28 -3.54 -1.17 6.48
CA ILE A 28 -2.40 -1.73 5.76
C ILE A 28 -1.17 -0.91 6.10
N GLN A 29 -0.14 -1.57 6.63
CA GLN A 29 1.19 -0.99 6.68
C GLN A 29 1.97 -1.36 5.42
N ILE A 30 2.68 -0.40 4.84
CA ILE A 30 3.53 -0.60 3.68
C ILE A 30 4.95 -0.16 4.02
N ASN A 31 5.86 -1.13 4.05
CA ASN A 31 7.29 -0.93 4.21
C ASN A 31 7.94 -0.90 2.83
N ILE A 32 8.42 0.28 2.44
CA ILE A 32 9.15 0.50 1.19
C ILE A 32 10.63 0.26 1.44
N THR A 33 11.25 -0.50 0.55
CA THR A 33 12.69 -0.77 0.50
C THR A 33 13.31 -0.13 -0.74
N GLY A 34 14.63 0.01 -0.78
CA GLY A 34 15.36 0.64 -1.90
C GLY A 34 15.85 2.05 -1.55
N GLU A 35 15.92 2.93 -2.55
CA GLU A 35 16.46 4.29 -2.37
C GLU A 35 15.51 5.19 -1.57
N ALA A 36 14.20 5.00 -1.73
CA ALA A 36 13.16 5.73 -1.01
C ALA A 36 12.63 4.93 0.20
N ALA A 37 13.52 4.24 0.91
CA ALA A 37 13.13 3.37 2.02
C ALA A 37 12.41 4.15 3.14
N GLY A 38 11.33 3.55 3.65
CA GLY A 38 10.52 4.10 4.73
C GLY A 38 9.18 3.39 4.83
N THR A 39 8.37 3.77 5.80
CA THR A 39 7.11 3.09 6.11
C THR A 39 5.97 4.10 6.13
N PHE A 40 4.86 3.71 5.55
CA PHE A 40 3.62 4.46 5.66
C PHE A 40 2.43 3.53 5.89
N TYR A 41 1.34 4.12 6.34
CA TYR A 41 0.13 3.44 6.74
C TYR A 41 -1.04 3.90 5.89
N VAL A 42 -1.89 2.96 5.48
CA VAL A 42 -3.11 3.17 4.70
C VAL A 42 -4.28 2.64 5.51
N GLU A 43 -5.22 3.52 5.86
CA GLU A 43 -6.45 3.17 6.56
C GLU A 43 -7.68 3.59 5.77
N ILE A 44 -8.63 2.67 5.70
CA ILE A 44 -10.01 2.95 5.31
C ILE A 44 -10.87 2.66 6.52
N LYS A 45 -11.55 3.68 7.02
CA LYS A 45 -12.44 3.55 8.18
C LYS A 45 -13.52 4.62 8.14
N GLY A 46 -14.78 4.21 8.34
CA GLY A 46 -15.92 5.11 8.25
C GLY A 46 -16.06 5.76 6.87
N GLY A 47 -15.69 5.07 5.79
CA GLY A 47 -15.76 5.61 4.44
C GLY A 47 -14.78 6.75 4.17
N LYS A 48 -13.65 6.79 4.89
CA LYS A 48 -12.56 7.75 4.68
C LYS A 48 -11.23 7.02 4.47
N LEU A 49 -10.49 7.43 3.43
CA LEU A 49 -9.11 7.03 3.20
C LEU A 49 -8.15 7.96 3.94
N SER A 50 -7.24 7.39 4.72
CA SER A 50 -6.14 8.10 5.37
C SER A 50 -4.82 7.43 4.98
N ILE A 51 -3.84 8.24 4.55
CA ILE A 51 -2.50 7.77 4.18
C ILE A 51 -1.49 8.64 4.94
N GLU A 52 -0.74 8.03 5.84
CA GLU A 52 0.09 8.73 6.83
C GLU A 52 1.51 8.13 6.91
N PRO A 53 2.57 8.95 7.04
CA PRO A 53 3.97 8.51 6.96
C PRO A 53 4.52 7.99 8.30
N TYR A 54 3.74 7.16 9.01
CA TYR A 54 4.12 6.59 10.30
C TYR A 54 3.74 5.10 10.38
N ASP A 55 4.38 4.39 11.31
CA ASP A 55 4.03 3.02 11.69
C ASP A 55 2.83 3.03 12.66
N TYR A 56 1.90 2.09 12.46
CA TYR A 56 0.79 1.86 13.37
C TYR A 56 0.75 0.35 13.65
N HIS A 57 0.88 -0.03 14.92
CA HIS A 57 0.94 -1.45 15.29
C HIS A 57 -0.41 -2.18 15.15
N ASP A 58 -1.53 -1.45 15.12
CA ASP A 58 -2.87 -2.00 14.90
C ASP A 58 -3.17 -2.05 13.39
N ARG A 59 -2.63 -3.08 12.74
CA ARG A 59 -2.71 -3.31 11.28
C ARG A 59 -3.30 -4.68 10.98
N ASP A 60 -4.11 -4.77 9.94
CA ASP A 60 -4.63 -6.05 9.46
C ASP A 60 -3.54 -6.82 8.70
N VAL A 61 -2.70 -6.07 7.96
CA VAL A 61 -1.66 -6.63 7.12
C VAL A 61 -0.46 -5.69 7.00
N GLU A 62 0.72 -6.28 6.97
CA GLU A 62 1.98 -5.62 6.63
C GLU A 62 2.46 -6.09 5.25
N ILE A 63 2.77 -5.13 4.38
CA ILE A 63 3.33 -5.36 3.06
C ILE A 63 4.76 -4.82 3.03
N THR A 64 5.70 -5.61 2.52
CA THR A 64 7.07 -5.15 2.25
C THR A 64 7.38 -5.29 0.77
N ILE A 65 7.81 -4.20 0.13
CA ILE A 65 8.06 -4.13 -1.31
C ILE A 65 9.13 -3.07 -1.63
N SER A 66 9.83 -3.19 -2.76
CA SER A 66 10.69 -2.11 -3.23
C SER A 66 9.90 -0.95 -3.82
N ASP A 67 10.45 0.26 -3.69
CA ASP A 67 9.95 1.48 -4.34
C ASP A 67 9.62 1.28 -5.83
N GLN A 68 10.51 0.60 -6.57
CA GLN A 68 10.33 0.30 -7.98
C GLN A 68 9.16 -0.67 -8.25
N ASN A 69 9.03 -1.73 -7.47
CA ASN A 69 7.96 -2.72 -7.67
C ASN A 69 6.61 -2.16 -7.24
N PHE A 70 6.57 -1.32 -6.20
CA PHE A 70 5.37 -0.62 -5.79
C PHE A 70 4.80 0.22 -6.94
N TRP A 71 5.62 1.06 -7.58
CA TRP A 71 5.16 1.86 -8.72
C TRP A 71 4.74 1.01 -9.91
N LYS A 72 5.44 -0.09 -10.22
CA LYS A 72 4.97 -1.03 -11.26
C LYS A 72 3.60 -1.62 -10.94
N ILE A 73 3.29 -1.88 -9.67
CA ILE A 73 1.96 -2.34 -9.25
C ILE A 73 0.92 -1.22 -9.42
N VAL A 74 1.25 0.00 -8.96
CA VAL A 74 0.37 1.18 -9.10
C VAL A 74 0.05 1.51 -10.56
N GLU A 75 1.05 1.39 -11.43
CA GLU A 75 0.94 1.59 -12.87
C GLU A 75 0.37 0.39 -13.63
N LYS A 76 -0.03 -0.69 -12.92
CA LYS A 76 -0.56 -1.94 -13.49
C LYS A 76 0.42 -2.66 -14.44
N LYS A 77 1.72 -2.38 -14.33
CA LYS A 77 2.83 -3.06 -15.03
C LYS A 77 3.32 -4.32 -14.32
N LEU A 78 2.91 -4.53 -13.07
CA LEU A 78 3.19 -5.73 -12.28
C LEU A 78 1.92 -6.13 -11.53
N ASP A 79 1.47 -7.37 -11.68
CA ASP A 79 0.34 -7.87 -10.89
C ASP A 79 0.79 -8.16 -9.44
N PRO A 80 0.06 -7.70 -8.41
CA PRO A 80 0.45 -7.86 -7.01
C PRO A 80 0.43 -9.32 -6.54
N VAL A 81 -0.45 -10.17 -7.10
CA VAL A 81 -0.49 -11.60 -6.78
C VAL A 81 0.76 -12.28 -7.33
N ALA A 82 1.12 -11.99 -8.58
CA ALA A 82 2.37 -12.47 -9.18
C ALA A 82 3.60 -11.95 -8.40
N ALA A 83 3.61 -10.68 -8.00
CA ALA A 83 4.68 -10.10 -7.19
C ALA A 83 4.86 -10.85 -5.86
N PHE A 84 3.77 -11.21 -5.19
CA PHE A 84 3.80 -12.01 -3.96
C PHE A 84 4.33 -13.42 -4.22
N THR A 85 3.75 -14.13 -5.19
CA THR A 85 4.12 -15.52 -5.54
C THR A 85 5.60 -15.66 -5.90
N PHE A 86 6.17 -14.67 -6.59
CA PHE A 86 7.59 -14.67 -6.97
C PHE A 86 8.51 -13.94 -5.98
N GLY A 87 8.02 -13.58 -4.79
CA GLY A 87 8.84 -13.01 -3.71
C GLY A 87 9.27 -11.55 -3.89
N LYS A 88 8.68 -10.82 -4.85
CA LYS A 88 8.90 -9.38 -5.09
C LYS A 88 8.09 -8.49 -4.15
N LEU A 89 7.03 -9.05 -3.57
CA LEU A 89 6.19 -8.47 -2.53
C LEU A 89 6.11 -9.49 -1.40
N LYS A 90 6.24 -9.04 -0.15
CA LYS A 90 5.93 -9.86 1.03
C LYS A 90 4.69 -9.29 1.69
N ALA A 91 3.81 -10.16 2.17
CA ALA A 91 2.61 -9.80 2.92
C ALA A 91 2.50 -10.69 4.16
N GLN A 92 2.20 -10.10 5.31
CA GLN A 92 2.06 -10.80 6.60
C GLN A 92 0.81 -10.29 7.32
N GLY A 93 0.00 -11.19 7.89
CA GLY A 93 -1.29 -10.87 8.50
C GLY A 93 -2.46 -11.40 7.66
N ASP A 94 -3.54 -10.63 7.56
CA ASP A 94 -4.70 -10.96 6.76
C ASP A 94 -4.43 -10.73 5.26
N LEU A 95 -4.14 -11.81 4.54
CA LEU A 95 -3.88 -11.76 3.09
C LEU A 95 -5.12 -11.36 2.28
N GLY A 96 -6.34 -11.56 2.81
CA GLY A 96 -7.57 -11.04 2.22
C GLY A 96 -7.55 -9.51 2.21
N LYS A 97 -7.12 -8.89 3.32
CA LYS A 97 -6.92 -7.44 3.42
C LYS A 97 -5.77 -6.93 2.54
N ALA A 98 -4.76 -7.74 2.27
CA ALA A 98 -3.72 -7.39 1.28
C ALA A 98 -4.31 -7.18 -0.12
N LEU A 99 -5.31 -7.98 -0.50
CA LEU A 99 -5.96 -7.89 -1.80
C LEU A 99 -6.88 -6.66 -1.93
N GLU A 100 -7.33 -6.09 -0.82
CA GLU A 100 -8.09 -4.83 -0.80
C GLU A 100 -7.27 -3.67 -1.37
N LEU A 101 -5.94 -3.67 -1.21
CA LEU A 101 -5.04 -2.69 -1.84
C LEU A 101 -5.16 -2.72 -3.36
N LYS A 102 -5.34 -3.91 -3.98
CA LYS A 102 -5.56 -4.02 -5.43
C LYS A 102 -6.83 -3.31 -5.88
N LYS A 103 -7.84 -3.23 -5.02
CA LYS A 103 -9.11 -2.55 -5.33
C LYS A 103 -8.96 -1.02 -5.27
N LEU A 104 -8.12 -0.50 -4.37
CA LEU A 104 -7.74 0.92 -4.31
C LEU A 104 -6.99 1.41 -5.57
N LEU A 105 -6.29 0.50 -6.25
CA LEU A 105 -5.49 0.78 -7.44
C LEU A 105 -6.30 0.81 -8.75
N LYS A 106 -7.63 0.62 -8.69
CA LYS A 106 -8.46 0.58 -9.89
C LYS A 106 -8.48 1.92 -10.62
#